data_AF-A0A7K3XNR4-F1
#
_entry.id   AF-A0A7K3XNR4-F1
#
_cell.length_a   1.000
_cell.length_b   1.000
_cell.length_c   1.000
_cell.angle_alpha   90.00
_cell.angle_beta   90.00
_cell.angle_gamma   90.00
#
_symmetry.space_group_name_H-M   'P 1'
#
loop_
_entity.id
_entity.type
_entity.pdbx_description
1 polymer ?
#
loop_
_entity_poly.entity_id
_entity_poly.type
_entity_poly.pdbx_seq_one_letter_code
_entity_poly.pdbx_strand_id
1 'polypeptide(L)'
;MKPQKQLHFLLILLAILSIVACKQTPTERLTDYVNPFIGTDEDGHTFPGALVPFGMVQLSPDNGDHGYNWCSGYHYTSSHIQGF
;
A
#
# COMPACT_ATOMS: atom_id res chain seq x y z
N MET A 1 -29.62 39.32 -30.23
CA MET A 1 -28.41 38.46 -30.30
C MET A 1 -28.73 37.24 -31.16
N LYS A 2 -27.91 36.90 -32.18
CA LYS A 2 -28.22 35.81 -33.13
C LYS A 2 -28.22 34.44 -32.41
N PRO A 3 -29.21 33.55 -32.65
CA PRO A 3 -29.38 32.27 -31.94
C PRO A 3 -28.15 31.34 -32.04
N GLN A 4 -27.40 31.46 -33.14
CA GLN A 4 -26.11 30.79 -33.35
C GLN A 4 -25.09 31.08 -32.24
N LYS A 5 -24.97 32.31 -31.73
CA LYS A 5 -24.00 32.66 -30.68
C LYS A 5 -24.38 32.07 -29.31
N GLN A 6 -25.67 31.89 -29.05
CA GLN A 6 -26.17 31.29 -27.81
C GLN A 6 -25.89 29.78 -27.75
N LEU A 7 -25.99 29.09 -28.88
CA LEU A 7 -25.69 27.65 -28.97
C LEU A 7 -24.20 27.35 -28.70
N HIS A 8 -23.28 28.12 -29.29
CA HIS A 8 -21.85 27.95 -29.05
C HIS A 8 -21.47 28.23 -27.58
N PHE A 9 -22.08 29.26 -26.99
CA PHE A 9 -21.87 29.57 -25.57
C PHE A 9 -22.34 28.42 -24.66
N LEU A 10 -23.50 27.84 -24.95
CA LEU A 10 -24.03 26.68 -24.22
C LEU A 10 -23.13 25.43 -24.37
N LEU A 11 -22.62 25.16 -25.57
CA LEU A 11 -21.71 24.04 -25.82
C LEU A 11 -20.38 24.20 -25.07
N ILE A 12 -19.82 25.41 -25.04
CA ILE A 12 -18.61 25.72 -24.28
C ILE A 12 -18.86 25.54 -22.78
N LEU A 13 -20.01 26.01 -22.27
CA LEU A 13 -20.37 25.85 -20.86
C LEU A 13 -20.52 24.36 -20.48
N LEU A 14 -21.15 23.56 -21.35
CA LEU A 14 -21.33 22.11 -21.13
C LEU A 14 -19.99 21.34 -21.17
N ALA A 15 -19.07 21.75 -22.05
CA ALA A 15 -17.73 21.19 -22.12
C ALA A 15 -16.92 21.51 -20.85
N ILE A 16 -16.97 22.76 -20.36
CA ILE A 16 -16.32 23.16 -19.11
C ILE A 16 -16.89 22.37 -17.93
N LEU A 17 -18.21 22.19 -17.87
CA LEU A 17 -18.86 21.42 -16.80
C LEU A 17 -18.42 19.94 -16.79
N SER A 18 -18.27 19.34 -17.97
CA SER A 18 -17.81 17.95 -18.10
C SER A 18 -16.36 17.77 -17.64
N ILE A 19 -15.49 18.75 -17.88
CA ILE A 19 -14.09 18.72 -17.43
C ILE A 19 -14.00 18.83 -15.90
N VAL A 20 -14.83 19.66 -15.27
CA VAL A 20 -14.85 19.83 -13.81
C VAL A 20 -15.42 18.59 -13.10
N ALA A 21 -16.35 17.87 -13.73
CA ALA A 21 -16.93 16.65 -13.18
C ALA A 21 -15.97 15.45 -13.16
N CYS A 22 -14.90 15.46 -13.97
CA CYS A 22 -13.94 14.36 -14.10
C CYS A 22 -12.80 14.47 -13.07
N LYS A 23 -13.11 14.77 -11.80
CA LYS A 23 -12.12 14.67 -10.72
C LYS A 23 -12.13 13.26 -10.14
N GLN A 24 -11.05 12.51 -10.37
CA GLN A 24 -10.77 11.30 -9.62
C GLN A 24 -10.31 11.68 -8.22
N THR A 25 -11.09 11.31 -7.20
CA THR A 25 -10.59 11.31 -5.83
C THR A 25 -9.50 10.25 -5.70
N PRO A 26 -8.37 10.54 -5.04
CA PRO A 26 -7.39 9.52 -4.73
C PRO A 26 -8.10 8.39 -3.96
N THR A 27 -8.03 7.16 -4.47
CA THR A 27 -8.48 6.00 -3.72
C THR A 27 -7.56 5.85 -2.50
N GLU A 28 -8.17 5.79 -1.32
CA GLU A 28 -7.43 5.54 -0.08
C GLU A 28 -6.75 4.18 -0.17
N ARG A 29 -5.44 4.16 0.10
CA ARG A 29 -4.62 2.95 0.06
C ARG A 29 -4.61 2.31 1.43
N LEU A 30 -5.55 1.40 1.68
CA LEU A 30 -5.67 0.72 2.97
C LEU A 30 -4.38 -0.03 3.39
N THR A 31 -3.58 -0.45 2.42
CA THR A 31 -2.27 -1.09 2.66
C THR A 31 -1.29 -0.19 3.40
N ASP A 32 -1.45 1.13 3.30
CA ASP A 32 -0.56 2.09 3.94
C ASP A 32 -0.76 2.13 5.47
N TYR A 33 -1.83 1.50 5.99
CA TYR A 33 -2.04 1.29 7.42
C TYR A 33 -1.27 0.09 8.00
N VAL A 34 -0.73 -0.78 7.15
CA VAL A 34 -0.04 -2.01 7.60
C VAL A 34 1.43 -1.71 7.86
N ASN A 35 1.90 -2.01 9.08
CA ASN A 35 3.32 -2.03 9.41
C ASN A 35 3.77 -3.48 9.68
N PRO A 36 4.49 -4.13 8.75
CA PRO A 36 4.94 -5.53 8.90
C PRO A 36 5.92 -5.78 10.06
N PHE A 37 6.50 -4.73 10.65
CA PHE A 37 7.40 -4.87 11.79
C PHE A 37 6.67 -5.03 13.13
N ILE A 38 5.36 -4.76 13.19
CA ILE A 38 4.58 -4.97 14.42
C ILE A 38 4.55 -6.47 14.76
N GLY A 39 4.98 -6.81 15.97
CA GLY A 39 5.08 -8.20 16.44
C GLY A 39 6.38 -8.91 16.04
N THR A 40 7.33 -8.22 15.41
CA THR A 40 8.65 -8.78 15.08
C THR A 40 9.68 -8.64 16.20
N ASP A 41 9.32 -7.98 17.30
CA ASP A 41 10.13 -7.85 18.51
C ASP A 41 9.46 -8.64 19.66
N GLU A 42 10.24 -8.97 20.69
CA GLU A 42 9.81 -9.73 21.87
C GLU A 42 9.04 -11.03 21.48
N ASP A 43 7.94 -11.37 22.17
CA ASP A 43 7.20 -12.63 22.04
C ASP A 43 6.13 -12.65 20.92
N GLY A 44 6.18 -11.71 19.96
CA GLY A 44 5.19 -11.64 18.88
C GLY A 44 5.39 -12.69 17.79
N HIS A 45 6.66 -12.95 17.45
CA HIS A 45 7.10 -13.92 16.45
C HIS A 45 6.41 -13.78 15.08
N THR A 46 6.15 -12.56 14.62
CA THR A 46 5.75 -12.29 13.23
C THR A 46 6.99 -12.16 12.33
N PHE A 47 6.80 -11.99 11.03
CA PHE A 47 7.87 -11.75 10.06
C PHE A 47 7.51 -10.58 9.12
N PRO A 48 8.47 -9.73 8.72
CA PRO A 48 8.21 -8.55 7.91
C PRO A 48 8.23 -8.83 6.39
N GLY A 49 8.47 -10.08 6.00
CA GLY A 49 8.61 -10.51 4.62
C GLY A 49 7.36 -10.35 3.75
N ALA A 50 7.57 -10.45 2.44
CA ALA A 50 6.50 -10.34 1.45
C ALA A 50 5.65 -11.61 1.41
N LEU A 51 4.33 -11.41 1.50
CA LEU A 51 3.33 -12.47 1.43
C LEU A 51 2.04 -11.91 0.81
N VAL A 52 1.47 -12.65 -0.13
CA VAL A 52 0.07 -12.43 -0.57
C VAL A 52 -0.89 -13.13 0.39
N PRO A 53 -2.15 -12.68 0.56
CA PRO A 53 -3.09 -13.31 1.48
C PRO A 53 -3.17 -14.83 1.26
N PHE A 54 -2.85 -15.62 2.28
CA PHE A 54 -2.82 -17.09 2.27
C PHE A 54 -1.86 -17.72 1.24
N GLY A 55 -0.82 -16.99 0.83
CA GLY A 55 0.20 -17.46 -0.10
C GLY A 55 1.02 -18.63 0.46
N MET A 56 1.44 -19.53 -0.43
CA MET A 56 2.26 -20.69 -0.09
C MET A 56 3.71 -20.32 0.26
N VAL A 57 4.22 -19.23 -0.32
CA VAL A 57 5.62 -18.80 -0.17
C VAL A 57 5.66 -17.53 0.67
N GLN A 58 6.42 -17.60 1.77
CA GLN A 58 6.69 -16.49 2.68
C GLN A 58 8.16 -16.08 2.48
N LEU A 59 8.41 -15.11 1.60
CA LEU A 59 9.77 -14.64 1.33
C LEU A 59 10.13 -13.56 2.35
N SER A 60 11.00 -13.87 3.31
CA SER A 60 11.32 -13.00 4.44
C SER A 60 12.80 -13.07 4.80
N PRO A 61 13.44 -11.98 5.27
CA PRO A 61 14.79 -12.05 5.80
C PRO A 61 14.88 -12.93 7.05
N ASP A 62 15.95 -13.71 7.14
CA ASP A 62 16.37 -14.40 8.36
C ASP A 62 17.53 -13.62 9.01
N ASN A 63 17.45 -13.32 10.30
CA ASN A 63 18.41 -12.45 11.00
C ASN A 63 18.86 -12.98 12.38
N GLY A 64 18.58 -14.26 12.67
CA GLY A 64 18.73 -14.87 13.98
C GLY A 64 19.67 -16.06 14.04
N ASP A 65 20.50 -16.10 15.08
CA ASP A 65 21.47 -17.18 15.30
C ASP A 65 20.88 -18.32 16.15
N HIS A 66 19.57 -18.59 16.02
CA HIS A 66 18.76 -19.66 16.67
C HIS A 66 18.10 -19.31 18.01
N GLY A 67 16.97 -19.97 18.31
CA GLY A 67 16.25 -19.88 19.58
C GLY A 67 14.76 -19.58 19.43
N TYR A 68 14.04 -19.54 20.55
CA TYR A 68 12.59 -19.27 20.59
C TYR A 68 12.24 -17.89 20.01
N ASN A 69 13.06 -16.88 20.30
CA ASN A 69 12.83 -15.50 19.84
C ASN A 69 12.84 -15.37 18.30
N TRP A 70 13.65 -16.19 17.61
CA TRP A 70 13.78 -16.20 16.15
C TRP A 70 13.01 -17.35 15.49
N CYS A 71 11.96 -17.88 16.13
CA CYS A 71 11.20 -19.00 15.56
C CYS A 71 10.49 -18.64 14.24
N SER A 72 10.26 -17.36 13.96
CA SER A 72 9.77 -16.84 12.67
C SER A 72 10.87 -16.54 11.66
N GLY A 73 12.14 -16.73 12.02
CA GLY A 73 13.31 -16.36 11.22
C GLY A 73 13.83 -14.92 11.44
N TYR A 74 12.95 -14.01 11.84
CA TYR A 74 13.26 -12.58 12.03
C TYR A 74 12.94 -12.08 13.45
N HIS A 75 13.87 -11.33 14.04
CA HIS A 75 13.66 -10.56 15.27
C HIS A 75 14.16 -9.12 15.09
N TYR A 76 13.38 -8.12 15.49
CA TYR A 76 13.62 -6.71 15.18
C TYR A 76 14.94 -6.15 15.75
N THR A 77 15.39 -6.68 16.89
CA THR A 77 16.62 -6.24 17.56
C THR A 77 17.91 -6.79 16.93
N SER A 78 17.82 -7.77 16.03
CA SER A 78 18.97 -8.27 15.31
C SER A 78 19.57 -7.19 14.38
N SER A 79 20.89 -7.13 14.33
CA SER A 79 21.63 -6.10 13.57
C SER A 79 22.24 -6.59 12.25
N HIS A 80 22.07 -7.87 11.92
CA HIS A 80 22.58 -8.50 10.70
C HIS A 80 21.50 -9.32 10.02
N ILE A 81 21.57 -9.52 8.70
CA ILE A 81 20.71 -10.44 7.95
C ILE A 81 21.60 -11.59 7.46
N GLN A 82 21.14 -12.82 7.65
CA GLN A 82 21.80 -14.03 7.16
C GLN A 82 21.35 -14.40 5.75
N GLY A 83 20.05 -14.25 5.43
CA GLY A 83 19.48 -14.71 4.15
C GLY A 83 18.02 -14.30 3.93
N PHE A 84 17.40 -14.86 2.87
CA PHE A 84 15.99 -14.68 2.47
C PHE A 84 15.39 -15.98 1.90
#